data_AF-A0A947IJQ1-F1
#
_entry.id   AF-A0A947IJQ1-F1
#
_cell.length_a   1.000
_cell.length_b   1.000
_cell.length_c   1.000
_cell.angle_alpha   90.00
_cell.angle_beta   90.00
_cell.angle_gamma   90.00
#
_symmetry.space_group_name_H-M   'P 1'
#
loop_
_entity.id
_entity.type
_entity.pdbx_description
1 polymer ?
#
loop_
_entity_poly.entity_id
_entity_poly.type
_entity_poly.pdbx_seq_one_letter_code
_entity_poly.pdbx_strand_id
1 'polypeptide(L)'
;MAKQKTAFVCVDCGSEHNKWQGQCQDCDAWNTLSEFRLGPASAAKATASRQGYAGAVGGEVQMLANVSIEALPRQSTGFDEFDRVLGGGLVPGSAVLLGGHPGAGKSTLLLQVLCRLAAQCECLYATGEESLPQIAMRAKRLGLKADTLKLCAETSLNRLLTQAATNKPKVLVVDSIQVLHSDDVSSAPGSVSQVRECA
;
A
#
# COMPACT_ATOMS: atom_id res chain seq x y z
N MET A 1 -2.68 -27.40 23.16
CA MET A 1 -3.58 -26.54 22.34
C MET A 1 -3.20 -25.10 22.62
N ALA A 2 -2.64 -24.39 21.63
CA ALA A 2 -2.18 -23.02 21.82
C ALA A 2 -3.38 -22.08 21.98
N LYS A 3 -3.47 -21.41 23.13
CA LYS A 3 -4.54 -20.47 23.48
C LYS A 3 -4.46 -19.28 22.51
N GLN A 4 -5.49 -19.08 21.69
CA GLN A 4 -5.55 -17.93 20.77
C GLN A 4 -5.50 -16.64 21.60
N LYS A 5 -4.60 -15.71 21.23
CA LYS A 5 -4.55 -14.37 21.84
C LYS A 5 -5.57 -13.50 21.14
N THR A 6 -6.61 -13.11 21.84
CA THR A 6 -7.57 -12.11 21.37
C THR A 6 -7.04 -10.72 21.70
N ALA A 7 -6.95 -9.84 20.69
CA ALA A 7 -6.68 -8.42 20.86
C ALA A 7 -7.95 -7.62 20.54
N PHE A 8 -8.11 -6.42 21.07
CA PHE A 8 -9.24 -5.53 20.78
C PHE A 8 -8.72 -4.25 20.13
N VAL A 9 -9.25 -3.89 18.96
CA VAL A 9 -8.79 -2.70 18.23
C VAL A 9 -9.95 -1.72 18.07
N CYS A 10 -9.72 -0.45 18.41
CA CYS A 10 -10.69 0.61 18.15
C CYS A 10 -10.78 0.87 16.64
N VAL A 11 -11.97 0.74 16.04
CA VAL A 11 -12.18 0.96 14.60
C VAL A 11 -12.04 2.43 14.20
N ASP A 12 -12.22 3.35 15.15
CA ASP A 12 -12.17 4.80 14.88
C ASP A 12 -10.75 5.38 14.95
N CYS A 13 -9.95 4.96 15.94
CA CYS A 13 -8.61 5.52 16.15
C CYS A 13 -7.47 4.50 16.02
N GLY A 14 -7.76 3.20 15.89
CA GLY A 14 -6.75 2.16 15.69
C GLY A 14 -5.94 1.78 16.92
N SER A 15 -6.30 2.25 18.10
CA SER A 15 -5.65 1.88 19.36
C SER A 15 -5.88 0.42 19.73
N GLU A 16 -4.87 -0.23 20.29
CA GLU A 16 -4.90 -1.63 20.71
C GLU A 16 -5.18 -1.77 22.22
N HIS A 17 -6.08 -2.68 22.56
CA HIS A 17 -6.57 -2.92 23.92
C HIS A 17 -6.53 -4.42 24.23
N ASN A 18 -6.19 -4.76 25.48
CA ASN A 18 -6.06 -6.16 25.92
C ASN A 18 -7.38 -6.80 26.39
N LYS A 19 -8.46 -6.01 26.51
CA LYS A 19 -9.77 -6.46 26.97
C LYS A 19 -10.91 -5.66 26.34
N TRP A 20 -12.07 -6.28 26.16
CA TRP A 20 -13.30 -5.57 25.82
C TRP A 20 -13.74 -4.71 27.00
N GLN A 21 -14.03 -3.43 26.75
CA GLN A 21 -14.51 -2.53 27.78
C GLN A 21 -15.57 -1.54 27.30
N GLY A 22 -16.15 -1.75 26.10
CA GLY A 22 -17.22 -0.92 25.54
C GLY A 22 -16.79 0.48 25.09
N GLN A 23 -15.85 1.13 25.77
CA GLN A 23 -15.32 2.46 25.46
C GLN A 23 -13.81 2.39 25.16
N CYS A 24 -13.38 3.05 24.08
CA CYS A 24 -11.97 3.25 23.77
C CYS A 24 -11.33 4.25 24.75
N GLN A 25 -10.19 3.91 25.38
CA GLN A 25 -9.51 4.84 26.31
C GLN A 25 -8.68 5.93 25.62
N ASP A 26 -8.45 5.81 24.31
CA ASP A 26 -7.62 6.75 23.56
C ASP A 26 -8.44 7.82 22.83
N CYS A 27 -9.68 7.50 22.43
CA CYS A 27 -10.57 8.43 21.72
C CYS A 27 -11.93 8.64 22.40
N ASP A 28 -12.15 8.05 23.58
CA ASP A 28 -13.38 8.11 24.38
C ASP A 28 -14.66 7.62 23.68
N ALA A 29 -14.55 7.08 22.46
CA ALA A 29 -15.69 6.62 21.69
C ALA A 29 -16.25 5.30 22.23
N TRP A 30 -17.58 5.20 22.24
CA TRP A 30 -18.31 4.02 22.70
C TRP A 30 -18.61 3.07 21.54
N ASN A 31 -18.61 1.76 21.84
CA ASN A 31 -18.88 0.66 20.92
C ASN A 31 -17.97 0.62 19.68
N THR A 32 -16.77 1.20 19.77
CA THR A 32 -15.79 1.22 18.67
C THR A 32 -14.73 0.13 18.81
N LEU A 33 -14.65 -0.56 19.95
CA LEU A 33 -13.74 -1.69 20.10
C LEU A 33 -14.27 -2.86 19.27
N SER A 34 -13.40 -3.45 18.46
CA SER A 34 -13.67 -4.64 17.66
C SER A 34 -12.75 -5.77 18.10
N GLU A 35 -13.27 -6.99 18.21
CA GLU A 35 -12.47 -8.16 18.52
C GLU A 35 -11.58 -8.51 17.32
N PHE A 36 -10.27 -8.39 17.48
CA PHE A 36 -9.29 -8.85 16.52
C PHE A 36 -8.74 -10.19 16.98
N ARG A 37 -9.20 -11.26 16.32
CA ARG A 37 -8.61 -12.59 16.53
C ARG A 37 -7.32 -12.63 15.75
N LEU A 38 -6.20 -12.57 16.47
CA LEU A 38 -4.93 -13.03 15.92
C LEU A 38 -5.14 -14.52 15.63
N GLY A 39 -5.37 -14.85 14.36
CA GLY A 39 -5.40 -16.23 13.92
C GLY A 39 -4.14 -16.94 14.46
N PRO A 40 -4.21 -18.25 14.77
CA PRO A 40 -2.99 -18.98 15.00
C PRO A 40 -2.09 -18.67 13.81
N ALA A 41 -0.86 -18.22 14.06
CA ALA A 41 0.12 -18.02 13.00
C ALA A 41 0.15 -19.32 12.22
N SER A 42 -0.59 -19.37 11.11
CA SER A 42 -0.71 -20.59 10.37
C SER A 42 0.69 -20.75 9.81
N ALA A 43 1.33 -21.85 10.19
CA ALA A 43 2.46 -22.37 9.45
C ALA A 43 1.95 -22.88 8.07
N ALA A 44 1.09 -22.11 7.42
CA ALA A 44 0.87 -22.22 6.00
C ALA A 44 2.24 -21.99 5.38
N LYS A 45 2.68 -22.99 4.62
CA LYS A 45 3.94 -23.03 3.88
C LYS A 45 4.02 -21.84 2.92
N ALA A 46 4.35 -20.67 3.45
CA ALA A 46 4.81 -19.53 2.68
C ALA A 46 6.30 -19.74 2.46
N THR A 47 6.64 -20.59 1.49
CA THR A 47 7.97 -20.62 0.87
C THR A 47 8.16 -19.43 -0.08
N ALA A 48 7.26 -18.44 -0.08
CA ALA A 48 7.58 -17.11 -0.55
C ALA A 48 8.36 -16.40 0.56
N SER A 49 9.67 -16.30 0.35
CA SER A 49 10.64 -15.67 1.24
C SER A 49 10.11 -14.39 1.88
N ARG A 50 9.83 -14.43 3.21
CA ARG A 50 9.74 -13.22 4.05
C ARG A 50 11.10 -12.53 4.23
N GLN A 51 12.05 -12.76 3.33
CA GLN A 51 13.31 -12.04 3.30
C GLN A 51 13.08 -10.70 2.62
N GLY A 52 12.76 -9.69 3.43
CA GLY A 52 13.14 -8.33 3.09
C GLY A 52 14.68 -8.25 2.96
N TYR A 53 15.19 -7.18 2.35
CA TYR A 53 16.62 -6.98 2.12
C TYR A 53 17.46 -7.17 3.40
N ALA A 54 16.95 -6.72 4.54
CA ALA A 54 17.58 -6.85 5.86
C ALA A 54 17.73 -8.30 6.39
N GLY A 55 17.01 -9.28 5.83
CA GLY A 55 17.14 -10.70 6.17
C GLY A 55 17.92 -11.53 5.14
N ALA A 56 18.29 -10.92 4.01
CA ALA A 56 19.06 -11.55 2.95
C ALA A 56 20.57 -11.24 3.07
N VAL A 57 20.91 -10.04 3.56
CA VAL A 57 22.28 -9.65 3.87
C VAL A 57 22.56 -10.10 5.31
N GLY A 58 23.51 -11.02 5.50
CA GLY A 58 23.78 -11.67 6.79
C GLY A 58 23.73 -10.70 7.97
N GLY A 59 22.98 -11.07 9.02
CA GLY A 59 22.67 -10.24 10.19
C GLY A 59 23.85 -9.97 11.14
N GLU A 60 25.07 -9.92 10.61
CA GLU A 60 26.25 -9.53 11.37
C GLU A 60 26.20 -8.02 11.64
N VAL A 61 26.48 -7.67 12.89
CA VAL A 61 26.57 -6.26 13.31
C VAL A 61 27.78 -5.64 12.63
N GLN A 62 27.55 -4.59 11.85
CA GLN A 62 28.59 -3.83 11.17
C GLN A 62 28.51 -2.35 11.54
N MET A 63 29.66 -1.67 11.56
CA MET A 63 29.68 -0.21 11.71
C MET A 63 29.03 0.43 10.49
N LEU A 64 28.23 1.48 10.69
CA LEU A 64 27.58 2.21 9.58
C LEU A 64 28.57 2.67 8.52
N ALA A 65 29.79 3.06 8.91
CA ALA A 65 30.85 3.47 8.01
C ALA A 65 31.33 2.36 7.04
N ASN A 66 31.04 1.10 7.35
CA ASN A 66 31.45 -0.06 6.56
C ASN A 66 30.31 -0.61 5.70
N VAL A 67 29.10 -0.03 5.78
CA VAL A 67 27.97 -0.40 4.93
C VAL A 67 28.22 0.14 3.52
N SER A 68 28.34 -0.76 2.54
CA SER A 68 28.46 -0.35 1.14
C SER A 68 27.19 0.37 0.69
N ILE A 69 27.34 1.60 0.19
CA ILE A 69 26.25 2.32 -0.46
C ILE A 69 26.20 1.82 -1.91
N GLU A 70 25.54 0.69 -2.15
CA GLU A 70 25.20 0.28 -3.51
C GLU A 70 24.11 1.21 -4.02
N ALA A 71 24.45 2.06 -4.99
CA ALA A 71 23.49 2.92 -5.64
C ALA A 71 22.58 2.08 -6.53
N LEU A 72 21.41 1.69 -6.01
CA LEU A 72 20.34 1.17 -6.86
C LEU A 72 19.94 2.28 -7.85
N PRO A 73 19.89 1.99 -9.17
CA PRO A 73 19.52 2.99 -10.16
C PRO A 73 18.07 3.43 -9.90
N ARG A 74 17.92 4.71 -9.54
CA ARG A 74 16.61 5.33 -9.34
C ARG A 74 15.94 5.57 -10.68
N GLN A 75 14.63 5.35 -10.72
CA GLN A 75 13.81 5.67 -11.87
C GLN A 75 13.21 7.07 -11.69
N SER A 76 13.67 8.02 -12.51
CA SER A 76 13.06 9.35 -12.56
C SER A 76 11.61 9.26 -13.02
N THR A 77 10.74 10.03 -12.37
CA THR A 77 9.33 10.17 -12.78
C THR A 77 9.14 11.18 -13.91
N GLY A 78 10.19 11.97 -14.20
CA GLY A 78 10.14 13.09 -15.15
C GLY A 78 9.49 14.34 -14.59
N PHE A 79 9.24 14.40 -13.28
CA PHE A 79 8.77 15.57 -12.54
C PHE A 79 9.82 15.96 -11.50
N ASP A 80 10.56 17.03 -11.74
CA ASP A 80 11.75 17.40 -10.94
C ASP A 80 11.45 17.55 -9.44
N GLU A 81 10.37 18.24 -9.07
CA GLU A 81 10.02 18.42 -7.65
C GLU A 81 9.54 17.12 -7.00
N PHE A 82 8.89 16.23 -7.76
CA PHE A 82 8.49 14.92 -7.24
C PHE A 82 9.71 14.02 -7.04
N ASP A 83 10.61 13.98 -8.03
CA ASP A 83 11.88 13.26 -7.93
C ASP A 83 12.74 13.80 -6.78
N ARG A 84 12.77 15.12 -6.57
CA ARG A 84 13.47 15.75 -5.45
C ARG A 84 12.96 15.26 -4.09
N VAL A 85 11.63 15.19 -3.91
CA VAL A 85 11.01 14.66 -2.68
C VAL A 85 11.35 13.18 -2.48
N LEU A 86 11.45 12.41 -3.57
CA LEU A 86 11.84 11.00 -3.53
C LEU A 86 13.35 10.76 -3.37
N GLY A 87 14.17 11.82 -3.37
CA GLY A 87 15.63 11.72 -3.30
C GLY A 87 16.28 11.31 -4.63
N GLY A 88 15.74 11.79 -5.76
CA GLY A 88 16.23 11.56 -7.12
C GLY A 88 15.37 10.59 -7.95
N GLY A 89 14.16 10.24 -7.48
CA GLY A 89 13.23 9.33 -8.17
C GLY A 89 12.97 8.02 -7.41
N LEU A 90 12.19 7.14 -8.02
CA LEU A 90 11.68 5.90 -7.45
C LEU A 90 12.80 4.86 -7.29
N VAL A 91 12.86 4.22 -6.12
CA VAL A 91 13.79 3.11 -5.85
C VAL A 91 13.06 1.78 -6.15
N PRO A 92 13.64 0.88 -6.97
CA PRO A 92 13.05 -0.43 -7.21
C PRO A 92 12.85 -1.22 -5.91
N GLY A 93 11.70 -1.89 -5.77
CA GLY A 93 11.37 -2.68 -4.58
C GLY A 93 11.04 -1.85 -3.33
N SER A 94 10.85 -0.54 -3.46
CA SER A 94 10.35 0.33 -2.39
C SER A 94 8.84 0.48 -2.42
N ALA A 95 8.26 0.84 -1.28
CA ALA A 95 6.88 1.30 -1.16
C ALA A 95 6.88 2.78 -0.77
N VAL A 96 6.03 3.58 -1.42
CA VAL A 96 5.90 5.01 -1.18
C VAL A 96 4.45 5.32 -0.81
N LEU A 97 4.24 5.87 0.39
CA LEU A 97 2.93 6.31 0.85
C LEU A 97 2.73 7.80 0.56
N LEU A 98 1.73 8.13 -0.27
CA LEU A 98 1.32 9.52 -0.52
C LEU A 98 0.16 9.91 0.41
N GLY A 99 0.48 10.55 1.53
CA GLY A 99 -0.50 11.07 2.49
C GLY A 99 -1.03 12.45 2.12
N GLY A 100 -2.25 12.77 2.56
CA GLY A 100 -2.83 14.11 2.42
C GLY A 100 -4.35 14.12 2.57
N HIS A 101 -4.92 15.29 2.88
CA HIS A 101 -6.36 15.46 3.05
C HIS A 101 -7.16 15.05 1.79
N PRO A 102 -8.43 14.62 1.93
CA PRO A 102 -9.34 14.48 0.80
C PRO A 102 -9.36 15.77 -0.03
N GLY A 103 -9.33 15.65 -1.36
CA GLY A 103 -9.28 16.82 -2.26
C GLY A 103 -7.91 17.48 -2.43
N ALA A 104 -6.86 17.07 -1.72
CA ALA A 104 -5.49 17.62 -1.88
C ALA A 104 -4.82 17.32 -3.25
N GLY A 105 -5.50 16.60 -4.15
CA GLY A 105 -5.01 16.32 -5.50
C GLY A 105 -4.13 15.07 -5.64
N LYS A 106 -4.08 14.18 -4.64
CA LYS A 106 -3.26 12.94 -4.64
C LYS A 106 -3.47 12.08 -5.90
N SER A 107 -4.70 11.68 -6.17
CA SER A 107 -5.06 10.87 -7.35
C SER A 107 -4.77 11.58 -8.67
N THR A 108 -4.87 12.92 -8.66
CA THR A 108 -4.55 13.74 -9.84
C THR A 108 -3.04 13.77 -10.10
N LEU A 109 -2.22 13.95 -9.05
CA LEU A 109 -0.76 13.88 -9.12
C LEU A 109 -0.30 12.49 -9.56
N LEU A 110 -0.81 11.43 -8.93
CA LEU A 110 -0.46 10.05 -9.26
C LEU A 110 -0.80 9.70 -10.70
N LEU A 111 -1.97 10.10 -11.20
CA LEU A 111 -2.35 9.89 -12.60
C LEU A 111 -1.40 10.59 -13.57
N GLN A 112 -0.98 11.82 -13.28
CA GLN A 112 -0.02 12.56 -14.12
C GLN A 112 1.36 11.89 -14.14
N VAL A 113 1.87 11.54 -12.97
CA VAL A 113 3.16 10.84 -12.80
C VAL A 113 3.15 9.52 -13.54
N LEU A 114 2.08 8.73 -13.38
CA LEU A 114 2.02 7.39 -13.95
C LEU A 114 1.81 7.42 -15.48
N CYS A 115 1.04 8.37 -16.02
CA CYS A 115 0.98 8.59 -17.47
C CYS A 115 2.35 8.94 -18.05
N ARG A 116 3.16 9.75 -17.36
CA ARG A 116 4.53 10.09 -17.79
C ARG A 116 5.46 8.88 -17.75
N LEU A 117 5.40 8.10 -16.67
CA LEU A 117 6.20 6.88 -16.49
C LEU A 117 5.80 5.77 -17.45
N ALA A 118 4.52 5.66 -17.79
CA ALA A 118 4.01 4.65 -18.72
C ALA A 118 4.63 4.76 -20.13
N ALA A 119 5.17 5.92 -20.49
CA ALA A 119 5.93 6.11 -21.73
C ALA A 119 7.33 5.47 -21.70
N GLN A 120 7.83 5.11 -20.52
CA GLN A 120 9.19 4.59 -20.29
C GLN A 120 9.19 3.14 -19.81
N CYS A 121 8.16 2.73 -19.08
CA CYS A 121 8.03 1.37 -18.56
C CYS A 121 6.59 0.95 -18.36
N GLU A 122 6.35 -0.35 -18.17
CA GLU A 122 5.03 -0.87 -17.84
C GLU A 122 4.58 -0.37 -16.46
N CYS A 123 3.45 0.34 -16.43
CA CYS A 123 2.83 0.86 -15.22
C CYS A 123 1.39 0.35 -15.10
N LEU A 124 0.93 0.14 -13.87
CA LEU A 124 -0.43 -0.26 -13.54
C LEU A 124 -1.02 0.71 -12.52
N TYR A 125 -2.15 1.34 -12.87
CA TYR A 125 -2.97 2.11 -11.94
C TYR A 125 -4.14 1.26 -11.49
N ALA A 126 -4.14 0.86 -10.23
CA ALA A 126 -5.26 0.17 -9.59
C ALA A 126 -6.08 1.17 -8.78
N THR A 127 -7.40 1.12 -8.93
CA THR A 127 -8.31 1.96 -8.15
C THR A 127 -9.43 1.13 -7.52
N GLY A 128 -9.81 1.50 -6.30
CA GLY A 128 -11.06 1.04 -5.69
C GLY A 128 -12.08 2.16 -5.47
N GLU A 129 -11.68 3.43 -5.67
CA GLU A 129 -12.53 4.60 -5.38
C GLU A 129 -13.31 5.09 -6.60
N GLU A 130 -12.69 5.10 -7.77
CA GLU A 130 -13.27 5.67 -9.00
C GLU A 130 -13.47 4.61 -10.08
N SER A 131 -14.45 4.82 -10.95
CA SER A 131 -14.63 3.97 -12.13
C SER A 131 -13.60 4.30 -13.22
N LEU A 132 -13.26 3.31 -14.05
CA LEU A 132 -12.33 3.51 -15.18
C LEU A 132 -12.74 4.66 -16.12
N PRO A 133 -14.04 4.84 -16.48
CA PRO A 133 -14.45 5.99 -17.29
C PRO A 133 -14.20 7.34 -16.63
N GLN A 134 -14.35 7.45 -15.29
CA GLN A 134 -14.07 8.69 -14.56
C GLN A 134 -12.58 9.04 -14.61
N ILE A 135 -11.69 8.05 -14.42
CA ILE A 135 -10.25 8.24 -14.55
C ILE A 135 -9.88 8.63 -15.99
N ALA A 136 -10.43 7.96 -16.99
CA ALA A 136 -10.18 8.27 -18.40
C ALA A 136 -10.64 9.69 -18.76
N MET A 137 -11.81 10.11 -18.25
CA MET A 137 -12.29 11.49 -18.42
C MET A 137 -11.34 12.50 -17.78
N ARG A 138 -10.81 12.20 -16.59
CA ARG A 138 -9.84 13.05 -15.90
C ARG A 138 -8.53 13.16 -16.69
N ALA A 139 -8.00 12.04 -17.19
CA ALA A 139 -6.81 12.03 -18.03
C ALA A 139 -7.00 12.87 -19.29
N LYS A 140 -8.17 12.75 -19.95
CA LYS A 140 -8.53 13.55 -21.13
C LYS A 140 -8.63 15.05 -20.80
N ARG A 141 -9.29 15.41 -19.70
CA ARG A 141 -9.43 16.81 -19.24
C ARG A 141 -8.07 17.45 -18.95
N LEU A 142 -7.12 16.69 -18.43
CA LEU A 142 -5.77 17.14 -18.11
C LEU A 142 -4.82 17.11 -19.33
N GLY A 143 -5.26 16.61 -20.50
CA GLY A 143 -4.42 16.49 -21.69
C GLY A 143 -3.29 15.47 -21.56
N LEU A 144 -3.48 14.42 -20.73
CA LEU A 144 -2.45 13.41 -20.49
C LEU A 144 -2.38 12.41 -21.64
N LYS A 145 -1.15 12.04 -22.02
CA LYS A 145 -0.90 10.90 -22.91
C LYS A 145 -0.95 9.63 -22.07
N ALA A 146 -2.02 8.84 -22.25
CA ALA A 146 -2.32 7.67 -21.41
C ALA A 146 -2.33 6.35 -22.21
N ASP A 147 -1.83 6.36 -23.45
CA ASP A 147 -1.99 5.27 -24.42
C ASP A 147 -1.38 3.94 -23.96
N THR A 148 -0.38 4.00 -23.08
CA THR A 148 0.34 2.83 -22.55
C THR A 148 0.06 2.55 -21.07
N LEU A 149 -0.76 3.36 -20.41
CA LEU A 149 -1.08 3.17 -18.99
C LEU A 149 -2.13 2.07 -18.83
N LYS A 150 -1.78 0.99 -18.14
CA LYS A 150 -2.73 -0.07 -17.77
C LYS A 150 -3.55 0.37 -16.56
N LEU A 151 -4.84 0.09 -16.58
CA LEU A 151 -5.80 0.47 -15.55
C LEU A 151 -6.56 -0.76 -15.05
N CYS A 152 -6.83 -0.83 -13.75
CA CYS A 152 -7.68 -1.85 -13.15
C CYS A 152 -8.55 -1.22 -12.07
N ALA A 153 -9.84 -1.57 -12.06
CA ALA A 153 -10.75 -1.25 -10.97
C ALA A 153 -10.95 -2.51 -10.12
N GLU A 154 -10.34 -2.55 -8.94
CA GLU A 154 -10.33 -3.71 -8.07
C GLU A 154 -10.26 -3.27 -6.60
N THR A 155 -11.07 -3.92 -5.76
CA THR A 155 -11.09 -3.68 -4.31
C THR A 155 -10.56 -4.86 -3.52
N SER A 156 -10.45 -6.06 -4.10
CA SER A 156 -9.83 -7.21 -3.45
C SER A 156 -8.31 -7.19 -3.63
N LEU A 157 -7.57 -7.17 -2.51
CA LEU A 157 -6.10 -7.21 -2.53
C LEU A 157 -5.58 -8.47 -3.22
N ASN A 158 -6.17 -9.63 -2.94
CA ASN A 158 -5.77 -10.91 -3.53
C ASN A 158 -5.88 -10.89 -5.05
N ARG A 159 -6.98 -10.33 -5.58
CA ARG A 159 -7.18 -10.19 -7.02
C ARG A 159 -6.22 -9.17 -7.63
N LEU A 160 -6.00 -8.05 -6.96
CA LEU A 160 -5.03 -7.04 -7.38
C LEU A 160 -3.61 -7.61 -7.46
N LEU A 161 -3.17 -8.37 -6.45
CA LEU A 161 -1.86 -9.02 -6.44
C LEU A 161 -1.73 -10.07 -7.56
N THR A 162 -2.81 -10.79 -7.86
CA THR A 162 -2.85 -11.72 -9.00
C THR A 162 -2.68 -10.99 -10.33
N GLN A 163 -3.34 -9.83 -10.49
CA GLN A 163 -3.18 -8.96 -11.66
C GLN A 163 -1.75 -8.42 -11.76
N ALA A 164 -1.17 -7.96 -10.65
CA ALA A 164 0.21 -7.47 -10.61
C ALA A 164 1.23 -8.58 -10.94
N ALA A 165 1.04 -9.80 -10.44
CA ALA A 165 1.90 -10.95 -10.76
C ALA A 165 1.83 -11.35 -12.25
N THR A 166 0.66 -11.21 -12.87
CA THR A 166 0.44 -11.51 -14.29
C THR A 166 1.02 -10.42 -15.19
N ASN A 167 0.74 -9.15 -14.89
CA ASN A 167 1.13 -8.01 -15.71
C ASN A 167 2.55 -7.51 -15.46
N LYS A 168 3.17 -7.92 -14.34
CA LYS A 168 4.54 -7.58 -13.91
C LYS A 168 4.91 -6.10 -14.13
N PRO A 169 4.07 -5.14 -13.68
CA PRO A 169 4.39 -3.73 -13.87
C PRO A 169 5.68 -3.36 -13.13
N LYS A 170 6.47 -2.45 -13.70
CA LYS A 170 7.61 -1.85 -12.99
C LYS A 170 7.15 -0.88 -11.90
N VAL A 171 6.01 -0.22 -12.12
CA VAL A 171 5.40 0.70 -11.14
C VAL A 171 3.92 0.37 -10.99
N LEU A 172 3.50 0.10 -9.76
CA LEU A 172 2.10 -0.12 -9.37
C LEU A 172 1.65 1.05 -8.48
N VAL A 173 0.54 1.69 -8.83
CA VAL A 173 -0.16 2.65 -7.98
C VAL A 173 -1.46 2.02 -7.50
N VAL A 174 -1.78 2.23 -6.22
CA VAL A 174 -3.03 1.81 -5.60
C VAL A 174 -3.74 3.05 -5.07
N ASP A 175 -4.90 3.37 -5.65
CA ASP A 175 -5.73 4.54 -5.33
C ASP A 175 -7.16 4.11 -4.96
N SER A 176 -7.46 3.81 -3.70
CA SER A 176 -6.63 4.01 -2.53
C SER A 176 -6.56 2.76 -1.65
N ILE A 177 -5.60 2.74 -0.72
CA ILE A 177 -5.43 1.61 0.19
C ILE A 177 -6.62 1.43 1.13
N GLN A 178 -7.35 2.51 1.43
CA GLN A 178 -8.50 2.52 2.34
C GLN A 178 -9.68 1.69 1.81
N VAL A 179 -9.79 1.51 0.51
CA VAL A 179 -10.89 0.77 -0.12
C VAL A 179 -10.50 -0.66 -0.49
N LEU A 180 -9.24 -1.05 -0.24
CA LEU A 180 -8.81 -2.43 -0.43
C LEU A 180 -9.24 -3.31 0.74
N HIS A 181 -9.65 -4.54 0.44
CA HIS A 181 -9.93 -5.57 1.43
C HIS A 181 -9.14 -6.84 1.16
N SER A 182 -8.74 -7.49 2.25
CA SER A 182 -8.23 -8.86 2.25
C SER A 182 -9.23 -9.75 2.97
N ASP A 183 -9.54 -10.90 2.37
CA ASP A 183 -10.42 -11.91 2.97
C ASP A 183 -9.82 -12.56 4.22
N ASP A 184 -8.51 -12.38 4.43
CA ASP A 184 -7.79 -12.86 5.61
C ASP A 184 -8.10 -12.05 6.89
N VAL A 185 -8.80 -10.92 6.76
CA VAL A 185 -9.18 -10.06 7.89
C VAL A 185 -10.69 -9.92 7.98
N SER A 186 -11.27 -10.32 9.13
CA SER A 186 -12.71 -10.23 9.40
C SER A 186 -13.21 -8.82 9.73
N SER A 187 -12.46 -7.77 9.38
CA SER A 187 -12.82 -6.36 9.63
C SER A 187 -13.38 -5.70 8.38
N ALA A 188 -14.23 -4.69 8.57
CA ALA A 188 -14.86 -3.99 7.45
C ALA A 188 -13.84 -3.24 6.56
N PRO A 189 -14.12 -3.13 5.24
CA PRO A 189 -13.49 -2.17 4.32
C PRO A 189 -13.28 -0.77 4.94
N GLY A 190 -12.06 -0.25 4.90
CA GLY A 190 -11.68 1.06 5.41
C GLY A 190 -11.32 1.14 6.89
N SER A 191 -11.44 0.05 7.66
CA SER A 191 -10.98 0.03 9.04
C SER A 191 -9.45 0.11 9.14
N VAL A 192 -8.94 0.69 10.24
CA VAL A 192 -7.48 0.80 10.46
C VAL A 192 -6.80 -0.56 10.41
N SER A 193 -7.43 -1.60 10.97
CA SER A 193 -6.90 -2.97 10.96
C SER A 193 -6.73 -3.52 9.55
N GLN A 194 -7.69 -3.24 8.66
CA GLN A 194 -7.60 -3.68 7.28
C GLN A 194 -6.54 -2.89 6.48
N VAL A 195 -6.48 -1.57 6.66
CA VAL A 195 -5.47 -0.74 5.99
C VAL A 195 -4.06 -1.19 6.37
N ARG A 196 -3.84 -1.55 7.64
CA ARG A 196 -2.55 -2.10 8.11
C ARG A 196 -2.21 -3.45 7.51
N GLU A 197 -3.20 -4.32 7.27
CA GLU A 197 -2.94 -5.61 6.63
C GLU A 197 -2.68 -5.47 5.13
N CYS A 198 -3.32 -4.50 4.47
CA CYS A 198 -3.16 -4.29 3.03
C CYS A 198 -1.89 -3.53 2.64
N ALA A 199 -1.30 -2.74 3.54
CA ALA A 199 -0.14 -1.89 3.31
C ALA A 199 1.20 -2.65 3.47
#